data_AF-A0A855KNF6-F1
#
_entry.id   AF-A0A855KNF6-F1
#
_cell.length_a   1.000
_cell.length_b   1.000
_cell.length_c   1.000
_cell.angle_alpha   90.00
_cell.angle_beta   90.00
_cell.angle_gamma   90.00
#
_symmetry.space_group_name_H-M   'P 1'
#
loop_
_entity.id
_entity.type
_entity.pdbx_description
1 polymer ?
#
loop_
_entity_poly.entity_id
_entity_poly.type
_entity_poly.pdbx_seq_one_letter_code
_entity_poly.pdbx_strand_id
1 'polypeptide(L)' 'MKQLEFEKVGDINSFFPYLCVYFKGEREPFMDIGISEKEVIEFTFYPNKKNVVLSISLWHELSARAQVFLMAELKNKEFE' A
#
# COMPACT_ATOMS: atom_id res chain seq x y z
N MET A 1 11.93 -6.44 15.32
CA MET A 1 11.10 -6.68 14.11
C MET A 1 11.21 -5.45 13.22
N LYS A 2 11.31 -5.62 11.89
CA LYS A 2 11.39 -4.47 10.98
C LYS A 2 10.05 -3.73 10.99
N GLN A 3 10.07 -2.42 11.14
CA GLN A 3 8.88 -1.57 11.10
C GLN A 3 8.53 -1.24 9.64
N LEU A 4 7.24 -1.15 9.31
CA LEU A 4 6.77 -0.72 8.00
C LEU A 4 6.49 0.80 7.99
N GLU A 5 6.79 1.44 6.87
CA GLU A 5 6.45 2.84 6.59
C GLU A 5 5.59 2.89 5.33
N PHE A 6 4.60 3.80 5.32
CA PHE A 6 3.59 3.91 4.28
C PHE A 6 3.55 5.35 3.77
N GLU A 7 3.61 5.52 2.46
CA GLU A 7 3.55 6.82 1.80
C GLU A 7 2.41 6.82 0.80
N LYS A 8 1.48 7.78 0.92
CA LYS A 8 0.41 7.96 -0.05
C LYS A 8 0.93 8.74 -1.25
N VAL A 9 0.82 8.16 -2.44
CA VAL A 9 1.26 8.74 -3.70
C VAL A 9 0.05 8.91 -4.61
N GLY A 10 -0.15 10.13 -5.12
CA GLY A 10 -1.13 10.39 -6.17
C GLY A 10 -0.54 10.08 -7.54
N ASP A 11 -1.32 9.47 -8.42
CA ASP A 11 -0.95 9.23 -9.81
C ASP A 11 -1.96 9.89 -10.73
N ILE A 12 -1.47 10.78 -11.59
CA ILE A 12 -2.29 11.51 -12.57
C ILE A 12 -2.97 10.59 -13.59
N ASN A 13 -2.47 9.36 -13.74
CA ASN A 13 -3.00 8.37 -14.68
C ASN A 13 -3.91 7.33 -14.00
N SER A 14 -4.08 7.41 -12.67
CA SER A 14 -4.88 6.46 -11.91
C SER A 14 -6.05 7.17 -11.24
N PHE A 15 -7.20 6.50 -11.18
CA PHE A 15 -8.40 7.05 -10.56
C PHE A 15 -8.24 7.20 -9.04
N PHE A 16 -7.52 6.26 -8.42
CA PHE A 16 -7.20 6.31 -7.00
C PHE A 16 -5.71 6.52 -6.79
N PRO A 17 -5.30 7.19 -5.70
CA PRO A 17 -3.92 7.13 -5.23
C PRO A 17 -3.55 5.70 -4.81
N TYR A 18 -2.27 5.46 -4.56
CA TYR A 18 -1.77 4.20 -4.00
C TYR A 18 -0.85 4.44 -2.81
N LEU A 19 -0.57 3.39 -2.03
CA LEU A 19 0.39 3.44 -0.92
C LEU A 19 1.69 2.73 -1.29
N CYS A 20 2.81 3.45 -1.30
CA CYS A 20 4.12 2.82 -1.28
C CYS A 20 4.41 2.25 0.11
N VAL A 21 4.96 1.03 0.18
CA VAL A 21 5.31 0.36 1.43
C VAL A 21 6.81 0.11 1.50
N TYR A 22 7.42 0.57 2.59
CA TYR A 22 8.86 0.51 2.84
C TYR A 22 9.14 -0.27 4.13
N PHE A 23 10.32 -0.87 4.21
CA PHE A 23 10.90 -1.16 5.52
C PHE A 23 11.58 0.10 6.04
N LYS A 24 11.35 0.42 7.31
CA LYS A 24 11.93 1.61 7.96
C LYS A 24 13.44 1.72 7.72
N GLY A 25 13.85 2.84 7.16
CA GLY A 25 15.24 3.16 6.85
C GLY A 25 15.73 2.67 5.47
N GLU A 26 14.91 1.91 4.73
CA GLU A 26 15.17 1.62 3.32
C GLU A 26 14.58 2.74 2.45
N ARG A 27 15.24 3.05 1.33
CA ARG A 27 14.81 4.14 0.43
C ARG A 27 13.86 3.70 -0.67
N GLU A 28 13.93 2.42 -1.03
CA GLU A 28 13.11 1.86 -2.12
C GLU A 28 11.93 1.11 -1.52
N PRO A 29 10.70 1.31 -2.05
CA PRO A 29 9.57 0.52 -1.62
C PRO A 29 9.76 -0.92 -2.09
N PHE A 30 9.23 -1.87 -1.33
CA PHE A 30 9.24 -3.28 -1.76
C PHE A 30 7.90 -3.70 -2.37
N MET A 31 6.85 -2.92 -2.15
CA MET A 31 5.53 -3.12 -2.74
C MET A 31 4.73 -1.83 -2.71
N ASP A 32 3.64 -1.81 -3.48
CA ASP A 32 2.56 -0.85 -3.33
C ASP A 32 1.22 -1.53 -3.04
N ILE A 33 0.31 -0.73 -2.50
CA ILE A 33 -1.10 -1.06 -2.25
C ILE A 33 -1.96 -0.11 -3.08
N GLY A 34 -2.54 -0.63 -4.15
CA GLY A 34 -3.43 0.10 -5.04
C GLY A 34 -4.90 -0.20 -4.78
N ILE A 35 -5.79 0.60 -5.36
CA ILE A 35 -7.22 0.33 -5.46
C ILE A 35 -7.53 0.21 -6.96
N SER A 36 -8.01 -0.96 -7.37
CA SER A 36 -8.42 -1.19 -8.75
C SER A 36 -9.67 -0.40 -9.13
N GLU A 37 -9.98 -0.35 -10.43
CA GLU A 37 -11.25 0.20 -10.94
C GLU A 37 -12.49 -0.49 -10.36
N LYS A 38 -12.36 -1.73 -9.89
CA LYS A 38 -13.43 -2.50 -9.24
C LYS A 38 -13.51 -2.25 -7.73
N GLU A 39 -12.80 -1.23 -7.23
CA GLU A 39 -12.82 -0.83 -5.83
C GLU A 39 -12.36 -1.94 -4.87
N VAL A 40 -11.44 -2.79 -5.35
CA VAL A 40 -10.76 -3.81 -4.53
C VAL A 40 -9.29 -3.47 -4.36
N ILE A 41 -8.74 -3.83 -3.20
CA ILE A 41 -7.32 -3.67 -2.88
C ILE A 41 -6.48 -4.63 -3.72
N GLU A 42 -5.41 -4.09 -4.29
CA GLU A 42 -4.39 -4.83 -5.01
C GLU A 42 -3.02 -4.64 -4.34
N PHE A 43 -2.28 -5.74 -4.21
CA PHE A 43 -0.93 -5.73 -3.65
C PHE A 43 0.07 -6.06 -4.76
N THR A 44 0.93 -5.10 -5.09
CA THR A 44 1.92 -5.27 -6.16
C THR A 44 3.32 -5.32 -5.55
N PHE A 45 4.00 -6.44 -5.68
CA PHE A 45 5.35 -6.63 -5.15
C PHE A 45 6.39 -6.32 -6.21
N TYR A 46 7.35 -5.46 -5.87
CA TYR A 46 8.44 -5.14 -6.79
C TYR A 46 9.55 -6.20 -6.74
N PRO A 47 10.26 -6.41 -7.86
CA PRO A 47 11.51 -7.13 -7.84
C PRO A 47 12.47 -6.50 -6.83
N ASN A 48 12.91 -7.27 -5.84
CA ASN A 48 13.83 -6.79 -4.82
C ASN A 48 15.11 -7.64 -4.85
N LYS A 49 16.27 -6.99 -4.72
CA LYS A 49 17.58 -7.68 -4.63
C LYS A 49 17.70 -8.54 -3.38
N LYS A 50 16.89 -8.25 -2.35
CA LYS A 50 16.81 -8.99 -1.09
C LYS A 50 15.46 -9.68 -0.99
N ASN A 51 15.43 -10.83 -0.32
CA ASN A 51 14.16 -11.46 0.05
C ASN A 51 13.35 -10.53 0.96
N VAL A 52 12.10 -10.31 0.60
CA VAL A 52 11.10 -9.68 1.46
C VAL A 52 10.55 -10.75 2.39
N VAL A 53 10.72 -10.55 3.69
CA VAL A 53 10.20 -11.47 4.72
C VAL A 53 9.29 -10.68 5.64
N LEU A 54 8.01 -11.03 5.64
CA LEU A 54 7.00 -10.48 6.53
C LEU A 54 6.61 -11.54 7.56
N SER A 55 6.62 -11.17 8.83
CA SER A 55 5.94 -11.99 9.85
C SER A 55 4.43 -11.87 9.68
N ILE A 56 3.69 -12.82 10.24
CA ILE A 56 2.22 -12.76 10.23
C ILE A 56 1.68 -11.46 10.85
N SER A 57 2.36 -10.93 11.86
CA SER A 57 2.01 -9.66 12.49
C SER A 57 2.15 -8.46 11.54
N LEU A 58 3.23 -8.43 10.74
CA LEU A 58 3.44 -7.37 9.74
C LEU A 58 2.44 -7.50 8.59
N TRP A 59 2.11 -8.74 8.19
CA TRP A 59 1.07 -8.98 7.18
C TRP A 59 -0.31 -8.50 7.65
N HIS A 60 -0.67 -8.74 8.92
CA HIS A 60 -1.91 -8.23 9.49
C HIS A 60 -1.92 -6.70 9.56
N GLU A 61 -0.82 -6.05 9.97
CA GLU A 61 -0.73 -4.58 9.95
C GLU A 61 -0.95 -4.04 8.54
N LEU A 62 -0.29 -4.64 7.55
CA LEU A 62 -0.39 -4.26 6.15
C LEU A 62 -1.82 -4.38 5.64
N SER A 63 -2.46 -5.51 5.91
CA SER A 63 -3.85 -5.77 5.51
C SER A 63 -4.83 -4.81 6.19
N ALA A 64 -4.64 -4.51 7.48
CA ALA A 64 -5.47 -3.58 8.22
C ALA A 64 -5.36 -2.15 7.67
N ARG A 65 -4.13 -1.69 7.38
CA ARG A 65 -3.91 -0.37 6.78
C ARG A 65 -4.47 -0.28 5.36
N ALA A 66 -4.35 -1.33 4.56
CA ALA A 66 -4.96 -1.41 3.23
C ALA A 66 -6.49 -1.24 3.30
N GLN A 67 -7.14 -1.88 4.27
CA GLN A 67 -8.59 -1.75 4.47
C GLN A 67 -8.99 -0.33 4.86
N VAL A 68 -8.24 0.31 5.78
CA VAL A 68 -8.48 1.71 6.18
C VAL A 68 -8.30 2.64 4.99
N PHE A 69 -7.26 2.41 4.18
CA PHE A 69 -6.99 3.17 2.97
C PHE A 69 -8.14 3.07 1.96
N LEU A 70 -8.60 1.84 1.64
CA LEU A 70 -9.75 1.63 0.75
C LEU A 70 -10.96 2.45 1.21
N MET A 71 -11.35 2.32 2.48
CA MET A 71 -12.52 3.02 3.00
C MET A 71 -12.37 4.54 2.92
N ALA A 72 -11.17 5.07 3.13
CA ALA A 72 -10.91 6.50 3.04
C ALA A 72 -11.03 7.01 1.60
N GLU A 73 -10.44 6.32 0.62
CA GLU A 73 -10.48 6.76 -0.78
C GLU A 73 -11.85 6.60 -1.41
N LEU A 74 -12.58 5.52 -1.09
CA LEU A 74 -13.98 5.37 -1.54
C LEU A 74 -14.87 6.48 -0.99
N LYS A 75 -14.68 6.85 0.28
CA LYS A 75 -15.40 7.97 0.87
C LYS A 75 -15.04 9.28 0.16
N ASN A 76 -13.76 9.54 -0.12
CA ASN A 76 -13.35 10.77 -0.81
C ASN A 76 -13.97 10.88 -2.21
N LYS A 77 -14.03 9.77 -2.96
CA LYS A 77 -14.69 9.68 -4.27
C LYS A 77 -16.16 10.09 -4.23
N GLU A 78 -16.90 9.76 -3.17
CA GLU A 78 -18.33 10.14 -3.04
C GLU A 78 -18.55 11.66 -2.90
N PHE A 79 -17.50 12.43 -2.56
CA PHE A 79 -17.57 13.88 -2.36
C PHE A 79 -16.88 14.70 -3.47
N GLU A 80 -16.37 14.05 -4.52
CA GLU A 80 -15.87 14.68 -5.76
C GLU A 80 -16.99 14.80 -6.82
#